data_AF-A0A2N6AUA9-F1
#
_entry.id   AF-A0A2N6AUA9-F1
#
_cell.length_a   1.000
_cell.length_b   1.000
_cell.length_c   1.000
_cell.angle_alpha   90.00
_cell.angle_beta   90.00
_cell.angle_gamma   90.00
#
_symmetry.space_group_name_H-M   'P 1'
#
loop_
_entity.id
_entity.type
_entity.pdbx_description
1 polymer ?
#
loop_
_entity_poly.entity_id
_entity_poly.type
_entity_poly.pdbx_seq_one_letter_code
_entity_poly.pdbx_strand_id
1 'polypeptide(L)'
;MSELLLELFSEEIPARMQKQAAETLSKLVTEALAEAGLAYEHADAYATPRRLALMVSGIPARQPDSREEKKGPRVGAPERALEGFMRGAGISSLDECEIQDDKKGQFYVAVIERQGRPAEAVLAEIIPEILTRFPWPKSMRWGAGALRWVRPLHSVLCVFGPSEGESKIIEFQIEGIRSGNITHGHRFMSPAAIEVSHFSDYETKLKAARVLLDPAARRERIRAEAVRLAEAEGLELVDDPRLLEEVAGLVEWPVPLMGRFPENYLELPKQVLESSMRKHQKYFSLRDPNTGKAANRFIVVSNLEAEDGGKAITGGNERVLNARLADARFFWDQDLKTPLNLRTPELDAITFHAKLGSQGERVRRITSLARDIAALVDANPDEAAEAAAICKSDLVTEMVGEFPDLQGLIGRIYAEKSCVKPFIAKAVEDHYKPQGPADEVPNDP
;
A
#
# COMPACT_ATOMS: atom_id res chain seq x y z
N MET A 1 8.78 16.21 27.40
CA MET A 1 7.98 14.98 27.59
C MET A 1 8.77 13.82 27.00
N SER A 2 8.53 12.59 27.43
CA SER A 2 9.30 11.47 26.89
C SER A 2 8.70 10.98 25.57
N GLU A 3 9.54 10.48 24.68
CA GLU A 3 9.18 9.90 23.40
C GLU A 3 9.89 8.57 23.18
N LEU A 4 9.20 7.68 22.46
CA LEU A 4 9.75 6.47 21.89
C LEU A 4 10.03 6.71 20.41
N LEU A 5 11.25 6.41 19.97
CA LEU A 5 11.60 6.26 18.57
C LEU A 5 11.92 4.79 18.30
N LEU A 6 11.13 4.18 17.42
CA LEU A 6 11.35 2.84 16.90
C LEU A 6 11.56 2.90 15.38
N GLU A 7 12.63 2.28 14.89
CA GLU A 7 12.82 2.01 13.47
C GLU A 7 13.11 0.52 13.23
N LEU A 8 12.48 -0.01 12.19
CA LEU A 8 12.69 -1.35 11.65
C LEU A 8 13.30 -1.18 10.25
N PHE A 9 14.61 -1.36 10.13
CA PHE A 9 15.34 -1.21 8.87
C PHE A 9 15.50 -2.55 8.16
N SER A 10 15.12 -2.63 6.88
CA SER A 10 15.05 -3.88 6.12
C SER A 10 15.46 -3.70 4.65
N GLU A 11 15.51 -4.80 3.89
CA GLU A 11 15.45 -4.72 2.43
C GLU A 11 14.09 -4.20 1.94
N GLU A 12 13.99 -3.90 0.64
CA GLU A 12 12.86 -3.17 0.04
C GLU A 12 11.47 -3.80 0.26
N ILE A 13 10.68 -3.14 1.12
CA ILE A 13 9.27 -3.37 1.39
C ILE A 13 8.47 -2.92 0.17
N PRO A 14 7.59 -3.78 -0.40
CA PRO A 14 6.74 -3.39 -1.52
C PRO A 14 5.87 -2.16 -1.19
N ALA A 15 5.87 -1.15 -2.05
CA ALA A 15 5.14 0.12 -1.86
C ALA A 15 3.68 -0.09 -1.42
N ARG A 16 2.97 -1.01 -2.08
CA ARG A 16 1.57 -1.36 -1.77
C ARG A 16 1.31 -1.87 -0.34
N MET A 17 2.36 -2.27 0.40
CA MET A 17 2.26 -2.82 1.76
C MET A 17 2.70 -1.81 2.83
N GLN A 18 3.39 -0.72 2.45
CA GLN A 18 4.05 0.19 3.39
C GLN A 18 3.08 0.95 4.27
N LYS A 19 2.05 1.59 3.69
CA LYS A 19 1.05 2.35 4.44
C LYS A 19 0.36 1.51 5.51
N GLN A 20 -0.20 0.36 5.09
CA GLN A 20 -0.86 -0.57 6.01
C GLN A 20 0.10 -1.06 7.10
N ALA A 21 1.37 -1.32 6.76
CA ALA A 21 2.36 -1.76 7.74
C ALA A 21 2.69 -0.68 8.78
N ALA A 22 2.84 0.58 8.36
CA ALA A 22 3.04 1.71 9.27
C ALA A 22 1.84 1.90 10.22
N GLU A 23 0.62 1.88 9.69
CA GLU A 23 -0.63 1.96 10.47
C GLU A 23 -0.75 0.79 11.45
N THR A 24 -0.40 -0.42 11.01
CA THR A 24 -0.43 -1.63 11.84
C THR A 24 0.60 -1.56 12.96
N LEU A 25 1.82 -1.08 12.68
CA LEU A 25 2.85 -0.89 13.71
C LEU A 25 2.40 0.12 14.77
N SER A 26 1.89 1.27 14.34
CA SER A 26 1.35 2.29 15.25
C SER A 26 0.24 1.72 16.13
N LYS A 27 -0.73 1.03 15.53
CA LYS A 27 -1.85 0.41 16.25
C LYS A 27 -1.36 -0.61 17.28
N LEU A 28 -0.52 -1.56 16.89
CA LEU A 28 -0.07 -2.63 17.78
C LEU A 28 0.74 -2.09 18.97
N VAL A 29 1.58 -1.08 18.74
CA VAL A 29 2.38 -0.47 19.81
C VAL A 29 1.50 0.36 20.73
N THR A 30 0.60 1.17 20.19
CA THR A 30 -0.28 2.02 21.02
C THR A 30 -1.30 1.21 21.82
N GLU A 31 -1.86 0.13 21.26
CA GLU A 31 -2.71 -0.82 21.98
C GLU A 31 -1.94 -1.48 23.13
N ALA A 32 -0.71 -1.95 22.89
CA ALA A 32 0.09 -2.58 23.92
C ALA A 32 0.55 -1.61 25.03
N LEU A 33 0.84 -0.34 24.69
CA LEU A 33 1.09 0.71 25.68
C LEU A 33 -0.14 0.93 26.57
N ALA A 34 -1.33 1.02 25.96
CA ALA A 34 -2.59 1.19 26.69
C ALA A 34 -2.89 -0.01 27.61
N GLU A 35 -2.71 -1.24 27.13
CA GLU A 35 -2.84 -2.47 27.93
C GLU A 35 -1.86 -2.49 29.11
N ALA A 36 -0.66 -1.95 28.91
CA ALA A 36 0.35 -1.79 29.95
C ALA A 36 0.10 -0.58 30.87
N GLY A 37 -1.01 0.15 30.73
CA GLY A 37 -1.31 1.33 31.55
C GLY A 37 -0.38 2.53 31.29
N LEU A 38 0.32 2.54 30.16
CA LEU A 38 1.15 3.65 29.71
C LEU A 38 0.35 4.50 28.72
N ALA A 39 -0.24 5.59 29.22
CA ALA A 39 -0.85 6.59 28.35
C ALA A 39 0.19 7.22 27.41
N TYR A 40 -0.25 7.75 26.29
CA TYR A 40 0.57 8.51 25.35
C TYR A 40 -0.26 9.69 24.80
N GLU A 41 0.41 10.68 24.24
CA GLU A 41 -0.26 11.87 23.68
C GLU A 41 -0.47 11.74 22.18
N HIS A 42 0.57 11.37 21.45
CA HIS A 42 0.55 11.31 19.99
C HIS A 42 1.41 10.17 19.46
N ALA A 43 1.07 9.65 18.28
CA ALA A 43 1.82 8.60 17.61
C ALA A 43 1.84 8.80 16.10
N ASP A 44 3.02 8.97 15.52
CA ASP A 44 3.23 9.09 14.08
C ASP A 44 4.00 7.90 13.54
N ALA A 45 3.46 7.26 12.50
CA ALA A 45 4.13 6.18 11.80
C ALA A 45 4.55 6.61 10.40
N TYR A 46 5.74 6.18 10.02
CA TYR A 46 6.38 6.49 8.76
C TYR A 46 6.81 5.19 8.08
N ALA A 47 6.82 5.23 6.76
CA ALA A 47 7.38 4.16 5.96
C ALA A 47 8.23 4.73 4.83
N THR A 48 9.28 4.01 4.48
CA THR A 48 10.06 4.19 3.25
C THR A 48 10.21 2.83 2.58
N PRO A 49 10.81 2.72 1.37
CA PRO A 49 11.19 1.43 0.80
C PRO A 49 11.89 0.50 1.78
N ARG A 50 12.70 1.01 2.71
CA ARG A 50 13.55 0.17 3.58
C ARG A 50 13.24 0.31 5.06
N ARG A 51 12.26 1.14 5.43
CA ARG A 51 12.00 1.52 6.83
C ARG A 51 10.53 1.42 7.16
N LEU A 52 10.24 0.91 8.36
CA LEU A 52 9.07 1.30 9.12
C LEU A 52 9.57 2.04 10.36
N ALA A 53 9.09 3.24 10.60
CA ALA A 53 9.44 4.01 11.79
C ALA A 53 8.17 4.43 12.53
N LEU A 54 8.27 4.54 13.85
CA LEU A 54 7.22 4.97 14.74
C LEU A 54 7.81 5.92 15.76
N MET A 55 7.20 7.09 15.89
CA MET A 55 7.41 8.00 17.01
C MET A 55 6.15 7.98 17.87
N VAL A 56 6.31 7.83 19.18
CA VAL A 56 5.22 7.96 20.15
C VAL A 56 5.64 8.94 21.23
N SER A 57 4.93 10.04 21.39
CA SER A 57 5.23 11.08 22.37
C SER A 57 4.31 11.02 23.59
N GLY A 58 4.79 11.57 24.70
CA GLY A 58 4.00 11.72 25.93
C GLY A 58 3.88 10.45 26.77
N ILE A 59 4.76 9.46 26.57
CA ILE A 59 4.76 8.24 27.38
C ILE A 59 5.33 8.56 28.78
N PRO A 60 4.64 8.23 29.89
CA PRO A 60 5.19 8.35 31.23
C PRO A 60 6.48 7.53 31.40
N ALA A 61 7.43 8.01 32.21
CA ALA A 61 8.66 7.28 32.48
C ALA A 61 8.44 5.98 33.29
N ARG A 62 7.28 5.83 33.94
CA ARG A 62 6.90 4.66 34.73
C ARG A 62 5.41 4.40 34.60
N GLN A 63 5.01 3.13 34.64
CA GLN A 63 3.62 2.75 34.83
C GLN A 63 3.08 3.34 36.16
N PRO A 64 1.78 3.65 36.23
CA PRO A 64 1.14 3.95 37.50
C PRO A 64 1.16 2.70 38.40
N ASP A 65 1.23 2.93 39.71
CA ASP A 65 1.03 1.85 40.67
C ASP A 65 -0.42 1.37 40.59
N SER A 66 -0.63 0.05 40.62
CA SER A 66 -1.97 -0.54 40.55
C SER A 66 -2.37 -1.09 41.91
N ARG A 67 -3.60 -0.81 42.33
CA ARG A 67 -4.23 -1.36 43.53
C ARG A 67 -5.45 -2.18 43.11
N GLU A 68 -5.40 -3.50 43.31
CA GLU A 68 -6.50 -4.43 43.00
C GLU A 68 -7.11 -4.96 44.30
N GLU A 69 -8.42 -4.80 44.49
CA GLU A 69 -9.14 -5.39 45.61
C GLU A 69 -9.74 -6.74 45.21
N LYS A 70 -9.23 -7.83 45.78
CA LYS A 70 -9.73 -9.17 45.53
C LYS A 70 -10.63 -9.61 46.67
N LYS A 71 -11.94 -9.64 46.42
CA LYS A 71 -12.92 -10.12 47.40
C LYS A 71 -12.78 -11.64 47.60
N GLY A 72 -12.49 -12.00 48.84
CA GLY A 72 -12.33 -13.36 49.31
C GLY A 72 -13.60 -13.93 49.95
N PRO A 73 -13.48 -15.10 50.58
CA PRO A 73 -14.59 -15.76 51.24
C PRO A 73 -15.04 -15.01 52.51
N ARG A 74 -16.22 -15.37 53.01
CA ARG A 74 -16.80 -14.81 54.24
C ARG A 74 -15.91 -15.10 55.45
N VAL A 75 -15.85 -14.20 56.42
CA VAL A 75 -15.18 -14.42 57.71
C VAL A 75 -15.76 -15.69 58.37
N GLY A 76 -14.89 -16.63 58.75
CA GLY A 76 -15.27 -17.95 59.27
C GLY A 76 -15.53 -19.03 58.21
N ALA A 77 -15.18 -18.80 56.94
CA ALA A 77 -15.25 -19.84 55.90
C ALA A 77 -14.29 -21.02 56.19
N PRO A 78 -14.54 -22.22 55.62
CA PRO A 78 -13.68 -23.39 55.82
C PRO A 78 -12.21 -23.10 55.43
N GLU A 79 -11.26 -23.67 56.18
CA GLU A 79 -9.81 -23.45 55.98
C GLU A 79 -9.37 -23.63 54.52
N ARG A 80 -9.88 -24.66 53.83
CA ARG A 80 -9.57 -24.88 52.40
C ARG A 80 -9.95 -23.71 51.48
N ALA A 81 -11.04 -22.99 51.80
CA ALA A 81 -11.47 -21.83 51.02
C ALA A 81 -10.59 -20.61 51.31
N LEU A 82 -10.13 -20.46 52.56
CA LEU A 82 -9.19 -19.41 52.98
C LEU A 82 -7.80 -19.65 52.36
N GLU A 83 -7.28 -20.88 52.40
CA GLU A 83 -6.02 -21.26 51.77
C GLU A 83 -6.05 -21.05 50.25
N GLY A 84 -7.13 -21.46 49.58
CA GLY A 84 -7.31 -21.24 48.15
C GLY A 84 -7.35 -19.77 47.78
N PHE A 85 -7.97 -18.93 48.61
CA PHE A 85 -8.00 -17.49 48.45
C PHE A 85 -6.62 -16.86 48.66
N MET A 86 -5.93 -17.18 49.75
CA MET A 86 -4.58 -16.68 50.03
C MET A 86 -3.61 -17.02 48.89
N ARG A 87 -3.63 -18.27 48.40
CA ARG A 87 -2.83 -18.69 47.23
C ARG A 87 -3.21 -17.94 45.96
N GLY A 88 -4.50 -17.69 45.75
CA GLY A 88 -5.00 -16.97 44.59
C GLY A 88 -4.77 -15.46 44.64
N ALA A 89 -4.64 -14.87 45.82
CA ALA A 89 -4.36 -13.45 46.06
C ALA A 89 -2.86 -13.16 46.24
N GLY A 90 -2.04 -14.19 46.46
CA GLY A 90 -0.59 -14.06 46.63
C GLY A 90 -0.16 -13.54 48.01
N ILE A 91 -1.02 -13.66 49.02
CA ILE A 91 -0.77 -13.22 50.40
C ILE A 91 -0.42 -14.42 51.29
N SER A 92 0.37 -14.18 52.35
CA SER A 92 0.87 -15.25 53.23
C SER A 92 0.08 -15.36 54.54
N SER A 93 -0.61 -14.29 54.95
CA SER A 93 -1.51 -14.28 56.11
C SER A 93 -2.86 -13.60 55.78
N LEU A 94 -3.92 -14.01 56.48
CA LEU A 94 -5.21 -13.31 56.47
C LEU A 94 -5.15 -11.93 57.14
N ASP A 95 -4.10 -11.65 57.93
CA ASP A 95 -3.86 -10.33 58.53
C ASP A 95 -3.53 -9.26 57.46
N GLU A 96 -3.16 -9.69 56.26
CA GLU A 96 -2.94 -8.82 55.09
C GLU A 96 -4.26 -8.47 54.37
N CYS A 97 -5.40 -8.97 54.85
CA CYS A 97 -6.72 -8.66 54.31
C CYS A 97 -7.42 -7.57 55.12
N GLU A 98 -8.16 -6.71 54.44
CA GLU A 98 -9.17 -5.86 55.06
C GLU A 98 -10.48 -6.65 55.22
N ILE A 99 -11.21 -6.43 56.32
CA ILE A 99 -12.55 -6.99 56.49
C ILE A 99 -13.56 -5.94 56.04
N GLN A 100 -14.33 -6.26 55.00
CA GLN A 100 -15.41 -5.39 54.51
C GLN A 100 -16.79 -5.99 54.80
N ASP A 101 -17.69 -5.15 55.34
CA ASP A 101 -19.09 -5.48 55.55
C ASP A 101 -19.89 -5.38 54.25
N ASP A 102 -20.67 -6.41 53.94
CA ASP A 102 -21.63 -6.42 52.83
C ASP A 102 -22.99 -6.94 53.34
N LYS A 103 -24.06 -6.76 52.56
CA LYS A 103 -25.44 -7.18 52.87
C LYS A 103 -25.59 -8.68 53.20
N LYS A 104 -24.57 -9.49 52.90
CA LYS A 104 -24.52 -10.95 53.12
C LYS A 104 -23.53 -11.38 54.22
N GLY A 105 -22.89 -10.44 54.92
CA GLY A 105 -21.92 -10.67 56.00
C GLY A 105 -20.55 -10.04 55.74
N GLN A 106 -19.60 -10.31 56.62
CA GLN A 106 -18.21 -9.84 56.54
C GLN A 106 -17.37 -10.72 55.62
N PHE A 107 -16.60 -10.13 54.72
CA PHE A 107 -15.71 -10.82 53.79
C PHE A 107 -14.27 -10.34 53.95
N TYR A 108 -13.31 -11.24 53.75
CA TYR A 108 -11.90 -10.87 53.60
C TYR A 108 -11.71 -10.23 52.22
N VAL A 109 -11.01 -9.10 52.15
CA VAL A 109 -10.62 -8.43 50.91
C VAL A 109 -9.11 -8.26 50.92
N ALA A 110 -8.43 -8.91 49.97
CA ALA A 110 -7.00 -8.73 49.80
C ALA A 110 -6.76 -7.50 48.94
N VAL A 111 -5.99 -6.54 49.44
CA VAL A 111 -5.54 -5.37 48.69
C VAL A 111 -4.20 -5.71 48.08
N ILE A 112 -4.16 -5.92 46.77
CA ILE A 112 -2.94 -6.27 46.03
C ILE A 112 -2.40 -4.99 45.41
N GLU A 113 -1.34 -4.46 46.00
CA GLU A 113 -0.59 -3.32 45.44
C GLU A 113 0.57 -3.82 44.59
N ARG A 114 0.63 -3.38 43.33
CA ARG A 114 1.76 -3.64 42.44
C ARG A 114 2.40 -2.32 42.06
N GLN A 115 3.70 -2.22 42.33
CA GLN A 115 4.48 -1.06 41.88
C GLN A 115 4.57 -1.08 40.35
N GLY A 116 4.32 0.07 39.74
CA GLY A 116 4.47 0.27 38.32
C GLY A 116 5.93 0.12 37.90
N ARG A 117 6.16 -0.48 36.73
CA ARG A 117 7.50 -0.74 36.20
C ARG A 117 8.01 0.46 35.39
N PRO A 118 9.33 0.67 35.29
CA PRO A 118 9.90 1.64 34.36
C PRO A 118 9.42 1.38 32.93
N ALA A 119 9.07 2.45 32.21
CA ALA A 119 8.59 2.32 30.84
C ALA A 119 9.62 1.64 29.94
N GLU A 120 10.92 1.83 30.19
CA GLU A 120 11.98 1.14 29.45
C GLU A 120 11.88 -0.38 29.54
N ALA A 121 11.57 -0.92 30.72
CA ALA A 121 11.46 -2.35 30.93
C ALA A 121 10.20 -2.93 30.26
N VAL A 122 9.11 -2.17 30.27
CA VAL A 122 7.86 -2.53 29.61
C VAL A 122 8.03 -2.53 28.09
N LEU A 123 8.66 -1.50 27.53
CA LEU A 123 8.98 -1.39 26.10
C LEU A 123 9.89 -2.54 25.62
N ALA A 124 10.88 -2.92 26.44
CA ALA A 124 11.79 -4.03 26.12
C ALA A 124 11.09 -5.38 26.01
N GLU A 125 9.91 -5.56 26.62
CA GLU A 125 9.08 -6.76 26.51
C GLU A 125 8.07 -6.67 25.36
N ILE A 126 7.37 -5.54 25.25
CA ILE A 126 6.27 -5.36 24.28
C ILE A 126 6.78 -5.36 22.84
N ILE A 127 7.87 -4.65 22.55
CA ILE A 127 8.34 -4.46 21.17
C ILE A 127 8.72 -5.81 20.53
N PRO A 128 9.57 -6.67 21.12
CA PRO A 128 9.87 -7.98 20.56
C PRO A 128 8.64 -8.86 20.30
N GLU A 129 7.64 -8.81 21.20
CA GLU A 129 6.41 -9.58 21.04
C GLU A 129 5.63 -9.13 19.80
N ILE A 130 5.45 -7.81 19.64
CA ILE A 130 4.79 -7.21 18.48
C ILE A 130 5.51 -7.60 17.19
N LEU A 131 6.84 -7.48 17.15
CA LEU A 131 7.63 -7.79 15.97
C LEU A 131 7.55 -9.29 15.61
N THR A 132 7.52 -10.17 16.61
CA THR A 132 7.40 -11.62 16.38
C THR A 132 6.04 -11.99 15.77
N ARG A 133 4.96 -11.30 16.18
CA ARG A 133 3.58 -11.56 15.72
C ARG A 133 3.10 -10.63 14.59
N PHE A 134 4.00 -9.86 13.98
CA PHE A 134 3.61 -8.81 13.03
C PHE A 134 2.84 -9.37 11.82
N PRO A 135 1.61 -8.90 11.54
CA PRO A 135 0.69 -9.57 10.61
C PRO A 135 0.93 -9.14 9.15
N TRP A 136 2.09 -9.47 8.60
CA TRP A 136 2.40 -9.21 7.19
C TRP A 136 1.45 -9.98 6.25
N PRO A 137 0.77 -9.32 5.28
CA PRO A 137 -0.07 -9.98 4.28
C PRO A 137 0.66 -11.06 3.47
N LYS A 138 1.96 -10.87 3.29
CA LYS A 138 2.87 -11.86 2.70
C LYS A 138 4.21 -11.78 3.42
N SER A 139 4.61 -12.88 4.05
CA SER A 139 5.88 -13.01 4.77
C SER A 139 6.61 -14.29 4.42
N MET A 140 7.92 -14.29 4.65
CA MET A 140 8.81 -15.40 4.44
C MET A 140 9.74 -15.57 5.64
N ARG A 141 10.31 -16.77 5.80
CA ARG A 141 11.48 -16.98 6.65
C ARG A 141 12.73 -16.72 5.81
N TRP A 142 13.73 -16.08 6.42
CA TRP A 142 14.95 -15.68 5.72
C TRP A 142 16.16 -16.37 6.35
N GLY A 143 17.02 -16.93 5.50
CA GLY A 143 18.20 -17.70 5.94
C GLY A 143 17.80 -18.87 6.83
N ALA A 144 18.46 -19.01 7.98
CA ALA A 144 18.18 -20.03 8.99
C ALA A 144 17.22 -19.54 10.10
N GLY A 145 16.73 -18.30 10.03
CA GLY A 145 15.86 -17.70 11.06
C GLY A 145 14.42 -18.22 11.03
N ALA A 146 13.74 -18.16 12.16
CA ALA A 146 12.33 -18.53 12.28
C ALA A 146 11.38 -17.34 12.12
N LEU A 147 11.89 -16.11 12.25
CA LEU A 147 11.14 -14.86 12.06
C LEU A 147 10.50 -14.81 10.67
N ARG A 148 9.19 -14.56 10.65
CA ARG A 148 8.46 -14.29 9.41
C ARG A 148 8.40 -12.79 9.18
N TRP A 149 9.09 -12.32 8.16
CA TRP A 149 9.11 -10.91 7.78
C TRP A 149 8.88 -10.74 6.28
N VAL A 150 8.43 -9.55 5.86
CA VAL A 150 8.20 -9.24 4.44
C VAL A 150 9.47 -9.36 3.60
N ARG A 151 10.61 -9.00 4.22
CA ARG A 151 11.96 -8.96 3.65
C ARG A 151 13.01 -9.16 4.76
N PRO A 152 14.29 -9.39 4.48
CA PRO A 152 15.29 -9.44 5.55
C PRO A 152 15.31 -8.14 6.37
N LEU A 153 15.17 -8.27 7.69
CA LEU A 153 15.38 -7.18 8.66
C LEU A 153 16.87 -7.09 8.96
N HIS A 154 17.43 -5.88 8.95
CA HIS A 154 18.86 -5.62 9.11
C HIS A 154 19.20 -5.05 10.48
N SER A 155 18.40 -4.11 10.97
CA SER A 155 18.61 -3.49 12.27
C SER A 155 17.30 -3.03 12.88
N VAL A 156 17.31 -2.94 14.21
CA VAL A 156 16.23 -2.33 14.99
C VAL A 156 16.83 -1.20 15.80
N LEU A 157 16.34 0.01 15.58
CA LEU A 157 16.67 1.15 16.39
C LEU A 157 15.51 1.36 17.36
N CYS A 158 15.78 1.40 18.67
CA CYS A 158 14.76 1.61 19.68
C CYS A 158 15.33 2.43 20.82
N VAL A 159 14.94 3.70 20.88
CA VAL A 159 15.38 4.64 21.92
C VAL A 159 14.17 5.26 22.61
N PHE A 160 14.32 5.51 23.91
CA PHE A 160 13.29 6.12 24.75
C PHE A 160 13.91 7.15 25.69
N GLY A 161 13.33 8.34 25.74
CA GLY A 161 13.89 9.42 26.54
C GLY A 161 13.16 10.73 26.33
N PRO A 162 13.66 11.84 26.88
CA PRO A 162 13.08 13.15 26.63
C PRO A 162 13.15 13.51 25.14
N SER A 163 12.14 14.25 24.67
CA SER A 163 12.05 14.75 23.29
C SER A 163 13.23 15.64 22.85
N GLU A 164 13.98 16.15 23.82
CA GLU A 164 15.26 16.84 23.62
C GLU A 164 16.29 16.30 24.62
N GLY A 165 17.50 16.01 24.14
CA GLY A 165 18.61 15.51 24.96
C GLY A 165 18.94 14.03 24.67
N GLU A 166 19.50 13.37 25.68
CA GLU A 166 19.93 11.97 25.60
C GLU A 166 18.78 11.02 25.93
N SER A 167 18.51 10.09 24.99
CA SER A 167 17.62 8.95 25.22
C SER A 167 18.42 7.70 25.55
N LYS A 168 17.74 6.75 26.19
CA LYS A 168 18.30 5.42 26.45
C LYS A 168 17.93 4.46 25.33
N ILE A 169 18.86 3.58 24.99
CA ILE A 169 18.56 2.42 24.14
C ILE A 169 17.66 1.46 24.95
N ILE A 170 16.54 1.05 24.37
CA ILE A 170 15.71 -0.01 24.92
C ILE A 170 16.30 -1.34 24.48
N GLU A 171 16.99 -2.04 25.39
CA GLU A 171 17.73 -3.26 25.07
C GLU A 171 16.81 -4.48 24.92
N PHE A 172 16.81 -5.06 23.73
CA PHE A 172 16.23 -6.37 23.44
C PHE A 172 16.91 -6.99 22.22
N GLN A 173 16.56 -8.25 21.93
CA GLN A 173 17.03 -8.95 20.75
C GLN A 173 15.89 -9.67 20.05
N ILE A 174 15.87 -9.61 18.73
CA ILE A 174 14.96 -10.39 17.89
C ILE A 174 15.78 -11.15 16.84
N GLU A 175 15.77 -12.48 16.94
CA GLU A 175 16.37 -13.37 15.93
C GLU A 175 17.80 -12.99 15.52
N GLY A 176 18.64 -12.72 16.53
CA GLY A 176 20.03 -12.32 16.34
C GLY A 176 20.25 -10.81 16.28
N ILE A 177 19.22 -10.00 16.01
CA ILE A 177 19.32 -8.55 15.85
C ILE A 177 19.13 -7.88 17.21
N ARG A 178 20.18 -7.26 17.75
CA ARG A 178 20.12 -6.44 18.97
C ARG A 178 19.60 -5.05 18.63
N SER A 179 18.73 -4.50 19.47
CA SER A 179 18.30 -3.11 19.36
C SER A 179 19.45 -2.13 19.64
N GLY A 180 19.40 -0.95 19.02
CA GLY A 180 20.41 0.10 19.19
C GLY A 180 19.90 1.50 18.89
N ASN A 181 20.84 2.43 18.65
CA ASN A 181 20.58 3.82 18.29
C ASN A 181 21.17 4.21 16.92
N ILE A 182 21.49 3.21 16.08
CA ILE A 182 22.11 3.40 14.77
C ILE A 182 21.07 3.20 13.66
N THR A 183 20.94 4.20 12.79
CA THR A 183 20.27 4.11 11.49
C THR A 183 21.28 4.27 10.35
N HIS A 184 20.81 4.35 9.11
CA HIS A 184 21.64 4.53 7.92
C HIS A 184 21.00 5.59 7.00
N GLY A 185 21.81 6.28 6.21
CA GLY A 185 21.27 7.15 5.17
C GLY A 185 20.84 6.39 3.92
N HIS A 186 20.74 7.14 2.82
CA HIS A 186 20.37 6.58 1.53
C HIS A 186 21.36 5.50 1.05
N ARG A 187 20.84 4.37 0.56
CA ARG A 187 21.62 3.17 0.18
C ARG A 187 22.85 3.46 -0.68
N PHE A 188 22.76 4.42 -1.59
CA PHE A 188 23.81 4.73 -2.56
C PHE A 188 24.47 6.09 -2.34
N MET A 189 23.73 7.07 -1.80
CA MET A 189 24.20 8.46 -1.71
C MET A 189 24.77 8.80 -0.34
N SER A 190 24.37 8.08 0.71
CA SER A 190 24.88 8.27 2.06
C SER A 190 24.74 6.98 2.87
N PRO A 191 25.48 5.90 2.52
CA PRO A 191 25.29 4.58 3.14
C PRO A 191 25.85 4.48 4.56
N ALA A 192 26.51 5.53 5.06
CA ALA A 192 27.15 5.53 6.36
C ALA A 192 26.14 5.33 7.50
N ALA A 193 26.60 4.68 8.56
CA ALA A 193 25.88 4.57 9.82
C ALA A 193 25.70 5.95 10.45
N ILE A 194 24.53 6.17 11.05
CA ILE A 194 24.12 7.43 11.68
C ILE A 194 23.63 7.10 13.07
N GLU A 195 24.30 7.65 14.08
CA GLU A 195 23.84 7.57 15.46
C GLU A 195 22.77 8.64 15.72
N VAL A 196 21.69 8.27 16.40
CA VAL A 196 20.56 9.17 16.70
C VAL A 196 20.15 9.09 18.15
N SER A 197 19.75 10.23 18.71
CA SER A 197 19.37 10.31 20.13
C SER A 197 17.85 10.37 20.35
N HIS A 198 17.12 11.02 19.46
CA HIS A 198 15.67 11.27 19.58
C HIS A 198 15.09 11.53 18.19
N PHE A 199 13.77 11.68 18.05
CA PHE A 199 13.09 11.72 16.76
C PHE A 199 13.48 12.93 15.89
N SER A 200 13.58 14.12 16.47
CA SER A 200 13.98 15.33 15.73
C SER A 200 15.40 15.21 15.14
N ASP A 201 16.35 14.69 15.93
CA ASP A 201 17.70 14.37 15.48
C ASP A 201 17.71 13.30 14.38
N TYR A 202 16.92 12.25 14.54
CA TYR A 202 16.73 11.19 13.55
C TYR A 202 16.22 11.73 12.20
N GLU A 203 15.14 12.51 12.21
CA GLU A 203 14.57 13.10 10.98
C GLU A 203 15.57 14.05 10.30
N THR A 204 16.22 14.91 11.08
CA THR A 204 17.20 15.88 10.57
C THR A 204 18.39 15.18 9.92
N LYS A 205 18.97 14.19 10.59
CA LYS A 205 20.11 13.43 10.08
C LYS A 205 19.74 12.57 8.88
N LEU A 206 18.56 11.93 8.87
CA LEU A 206 18.07 11.20 7.71
C LEU A 206 17.91 12.11 6.49
N LYS A 207 17.31 13.29 6.67
CA LYS A 207 17.15 14.26 5.58
C LYS A 207 18.50 14.73 5.03
N ALA A 208 19.47 15.03 5.91
CA ALA A 208 20.84 15.35 5.50
C ALA A 208 21.51 14.19 4.75
N ALA A 209 21.20 12.95 5.15
CA ALA A 209 21.68 11.73 4.52
C ALA A 209 20.77 11.24 3.36
N ARG A 210 19.99 12.14 2.76
CA ARG A 210 19.16 11.91 1.57
C ARG A 210 18.07 10.85 1.80
N VAL A 211 17.40 10.90 2.93
CA VAL A 211 16.19 10.12 3.21
C VAL A 211 15.10 11.08 3.65
N LEU A 212 14.09 11.27 2.79
CA LEU A 212 12.90 12.03 3.14
C LEU A 212 11.91 11.07 3.78
N LEU A 213 11.79 11.11 5.12
CA LEU A 213 11.07 10.10 5.89
C LEU A 213 9.55 10.13 5.65
N ASP A 214 8.96 11.31 5.64
CA ASP A 214 7.51 11.49 5.52
C ASP A 214 7.01 11.17 4.09
N PRO A 215 6.11 10.19 3.92
CA PRO A 215 5.53 9.88 2.63
C PRO A 215 4.74 11.06 2.03
N ALA A 216 4.10 11.91 2.83
CA ALA A 216 3.41 13.09 2.33
C ALA A 216 4.39 14.11 1.74
N ALA A 217 5.47 14.41 2.44
CA ALA A 217 6.55 15.23 1.90
C ALA A 217 7.16 14.65 0.61
N ARG A 218 7.34 13.32 0.53
CA ARG A 218 7.81 12.68 -0.73
C ARG A 218 6.84 12.86 -1.88
N ARG A 219 5.53 12.65 -1.66
CA ARG A 219 4.50 12.87 -2.69
C ARG A 219 4.48 14.30 -3.19
N GLU A 220 4.50 15.27 -2.26
CA GLU A 220 4.47 16.68 -2.64
C GLU A 220 5.71 17.07 -3.43
N ARG A 221 6.91 16.62 -3.00
CA ARG A 221 8.14 16.87 -3.74
C ARG A 221 8.09 16.28 -5.16
N ILE A 222 7.60 15.05 -5.31
CA ILE A 222 7.44 14.42 -6.64
C ILE A 222 6.48 15.25 -7.50
N ARG A 223 5.30 15.58 -6.97
CA ARG A 223 4.25 16.30 -7.69
C ARG A 223 4.73 17.69 -8.11
N ALA A 224 5.25 18.48 -7.17
CA ALA A 224 5.69 19.85 -7.44
C ALA A 224 6.78 19.89 -8.52
N GLU A 225 7.77 19.00 -8.43
CA GLU A 225 8.87 18.97 -9.39
C GLU A 225 8.44 18.38 -10.75
N ALA A 226 7.56 17.37 -10.77
CA ALA A 226 7.00 16.84 -12.01
C ALA A 226 6.15 17.88 -12.75
N VAL A 227 5.32 18.65 -12.03
CA VAL A 227 4.55 19.78 -12.58
C VAL A 227 5.49 20.83 -13.14
N ARG A 228 6.51 21.25 -12.37
CA ARG A 228 7.51 22.23 -12.81
C ARG A 228 8.22 21.79 -14.10
N LEU A 229 8.58 20.51 -14.20
CA LEU A 229 9.21 19.94 -15.40
C LEU A 229 8.25 19.91 -16.60
N ALA A 230 6.97 19.63 -16.39
CA ALA A 230 5.96 19.64 -17.44
C ALA A 230 5.70 21.06 -17.95
N GLU A 231 5.49 22.02 -17.04
CA GLU A 231 5.22 23.43 -17.38
C GLU A 231 6.37 24.07 -18.15
N ALA A 232 7.62 23.70 -17.85
CA ALA A 232 8.80 24.17 -18.58
C ALA A 232 8.80 23.78 -20.08
N GLU A 233 8.08 22.71 -20.45
CA GLU A 233 7.88 22.26 -21.83
C GLU A 233 6.51 22.67 -22.39
N GLY A 234 5.73 23.48 -21.66
CA GLY A 234 4.35 23.84 -22.04
C GLY A 234 3.36 22.69 -21.94
N LEU A 235 3.66 21.67 -21.14
CA LEU A 235 2.85 20.47 -20.95
C LEU A 235 2.20 20.44 -19.56
N GLU A 236 1.20 19.57 -19.43
CA GLU A 236 0.50 19.32 -18.17
C GLU A 236 0.75 17.89 -17.69
N LEU A 237 1.03 17.73 -16.40
CA LEU A 237 1.09 16.42 -15.74
C LEU A 237 -0.30 15.80 -15.67
N VAL A 238 -0.45 14.56 -16.15
CA VAL A 238 -1.68 13.81 -15.95
C VAL A 238 -1.77 13.38 -14.48
N ASP A 239 -2.82 13.82 -13.79
CA ASP A 239 -3.02 13.52 -12.37
C ASP A 239 -3.29 12.01 -12.16
N ASP A 240 -2.46 11.37 -11.34
CA ASP A 240 -2.65 10.00 -10.89
C ASP A 240 -2.21 9.85 -9.43
N PRO A 241 -3.11 10.09 -8.46
CA PRO A 241 -2.80 9.99 -7.04
C PRO A 241 -2.37 8.59 -6.61
N ARG A 242 -2.83 7.53 -7.30
CA ARG A 242 -2.46 6.14 -6.97
C ARG A 242 -1.03 5.85 -7.40
N LEU A 243 -0.65 6.27 -8.60
CA LEU A 243 0.73 6.16 -9.06
C LEU A 243 1.66 7.03 -8.20
N LEU A 244 1.23 8.23 -7.82
CA LEU A 244 2.00 9.11 -6.94
C LEU A 244 2.28 8.47 -5.57
N GLU A 245 1.28 7.85 -4.96
CA GLU A 245 1.46 7.09 -3.72
C GLU A 245 2.44 5.92 -3.91
N GLU A 246 2.28 5.15 -4.98
CA GLU A 246 3.15 4.01 -5.27
C GLU A 246 4.60 4.45 -5.48
N VAL A 247 4.85 5.45 -6.32
CA VAL A 247 6.19 5.98 -6.63
C VAL A 247 6.84 6.60 -5.39
N ALA A 248 6.08 7.34 -4.57
CA ALA A 248 6.58 7.86 -3.30
C ALA A 248 6.97 6.73 -2.31
N GLY A 249 6.38 5.55 -2.45
CA GLY A 249 6.78 4.34 -1.72
C GLY A 249 7.96 3.57 -2.35
N LEU A 250 8.40 3.91 -3.56
CA LEU A 250 9.55 3.26 -4.22
C LEU A 250 10.88 3.97 -3.98
N VAL A 251 10.84 5.21 -3.48
CA VAL A 251 12.03 6.05 -3.33
C VAL A 251 12.12 6.65 -1.92
N GLU A 252 13.34 6.79 -1.41
CA GLU A 252 13.64 7.54 -0.18
C GLU A 252 14.00 9.00 -0.49
N TRP A 253 14.55 9.26 -1.68
CA TRP A 253 14.92 10.59 -2.15
C TRP A 253 14.44 10.80 -3.59
N PRO A 254 13.24 11.36 -3.78
CA PRO A 254 12.67 11.51 -5.11
C PRO A 254 13.42 12.54 -5.94
N VAL A 255 13.84 12.12 -7.14
CA VAL A 255 14.42 12.96 -8.18
C VAL A 255 13.62 12.75 -9.48
N PRO A 256 12.55 13.53 -9.72
CA PRO A 256 11.83 13.51 -10.98
C PRO A 256 12.72 13.96 -12.14
N LEU A 257 12.64 13.24 -13.27
CA LEU A 257 13.41 13.47 -14.49
C LEU A 257 12.49 13.34 -15.69
N MET A 258 12.68 14.21 -16.68
CA MET A 258 11.94 14.18 -17.95
C MET A 258 12.63 13.26 -18.96
N GLY A 259 11.89 12.31 -19.50
CA GLY A 259 12.29 11.50 -20.66
C GLY A 259 11.39 11.79 -21.87
N ARG A 260 11.80 11.28 -23.03
CA ARG A 260 11.03 11.36 -24.27
C ARG A 260 10.95 10.03 -25.01
N PHE A 261 9.95 9.89 -25.86
CA PHE A 261 9.85 8.78 -26.80
C PHE A 261 9.54 9.27 -28.22
N PRO A 262 9.77 8.45 -29.25
CA PRO A 262 9.45 8.79 -30.63
C PRO A 262 7.97 9.19 -30.85
N GLU A 263 7.73 10.25 -31.63
CA GLU A 263 6.38 10.82 -31.84
C GLU A 263 5.44 9.90 -32.60
N ASN A 264 5.95 8.96 -33.39
CA ASN A 264 5.13 7.98 -34.11
C ASN A 264 4.31 7.08 -33.18
N TYR A 265 4.70 6.94 -31.90
CA TYR A 265 3.87 6.25 -30.92
C TYR A 265 2.63 7.03 -30.48
N LEU A 266 2.54 8.33 -30.76
CA LEU A 266 1.32 9.13 -30.49
C LEU A 266 0.13 8.72 -31.37
N GLU A 267 0.35 7.88 -32.38
CA GLU A 267 -0.74 7.23 -33.15
C GLU A 267 -1.46 6.15 -32.34
N LEU A 268 -0.83 5.61 -31.29
CA LEU A 268 -1.47 4.68 -30.37
C LEU A 268 -2.55 5.41 -29.54
N PRO A 269 -3.62 4.71 -29.13
CA PRO A 269 -4.56 5.27 -28.17
C PRO A 269 -3.84 5.74 -26.90
N LYS A 270 -4.25 6.89 -26.37
CA LYS A 270 -3.64 7.46 -25.16
C LYS A 270 -3.64 6.49 -23.98
N GLN A 271 -4.68 5.65 -23.84
CA GLN A 271 -4.79 4.68 -22.75
C GLN A 271 -3.77 3.54 -22.88
N VAL A 272 -3.35 3.19 -24.10
CA VAL A 272 -2.27 2.22 -24.33
C VAL A 272 -0.94 2.83 -23.90
N LEU A 273 -0.69 4.10 -24.25
CA LEU A 273 0.50 4.85 -23.81
C LEU A 273 0.55 4.96 -22.29
N GLU A 274 -0.55 5.39 -21.66
CA GLU A 274 -0.70 5.53 -20.21
C GLU A 274 -0.52 4.19 -19.50
N SER A 275 -1.16 3.11 -19.97
CA SER A 275 -1.02 1.78 -19.36
C SER A 275 0.42 1.26 -19.47
N SER A 276 1.06 1.43 -20.64
CA SER A 276 2.47 1.07 -20.88
C SER A 276 3.42 1.77 -19.91
N MET A 277 3.24 3.08 -19.72
CA MET A 277 4.04 3.91 -18.82
C MET A 277 3.78 3.59 -17.35
N ARG A 278 2.50 3.54 -16.95
CA ARG A 278 2.07 3.42 -15.56
C ARG A 278 2.31 2.03 -14.97
N LYS A 279 1.87 0.96 -15.65
CA LYS A 279 1.89 -0.39 -15.07
C LYS A 279 3.29 -0.97 -15.06
N HIS A 280 4.00 -0.87 -16.18
CA HIS A 280 5.27 -1.57 -16.33
C HIS A 280 6.46 -0.76 -15.80
N GLN A 281 6.38 0.57 -15.85
CA GLN A 281 7.54 1.42 -15.57
C GLN A 281 7.33 2.50 -14.51
N LYS A 282 6.10 2.69 -14.03
CA LYS A 282 5.77 3.70 -13.01
C LYS A 282 6.12 5.13 -13.44
N TYR A 283 5.95 5.43 -14.72
CA TYR A 283 6.15 6.77 -15.25
C TYR A 283 4.83 7.56 -15.26
N PHE A 284 4.92 8.87 -15.06
CA PHE A 284 3.80 9.77 -15.24
C PHE A 284 3.73 10.25 -16.68
N SER A 285 2.54 10.20 -17.26
CA SER A 285 2.28 10.72 -18.60
C SER A 285 2.06 12.23 -18.57
N LEU A 286 2.39 12.88 -19.69
CA LEU A 286 2.12 14.30 -19.91
C LEU A 286 1.15 14.48 -21.08
N ARG A 287 0.41 15.58 -21.05
CA ARG A 287 -0.51 15.97 -22.12
C ARG A 287 -0.34 17.43 -22.50
N ASP A 288 -0.77 17.76 -23.71
CA ASP A 288 -0.96 19.14 -24.12
C ASP A 288 -2.22 19.71 -23.41
N PRO A 289 -2.11 20.80 -22.64
CA PRO A 289 -3.23 21.33 -21.85
C PRO A 289 -4.36 21.91 -22.70
N ASN A 290 -4.09 22.34 -23.94
CA ASN A 290 -5.07 22.99 -24.80
C ASN A 290 -5.93 21.96 -25.56
N THR A 291 -5.32 20.84 -25.95
CA THR A 291 -5.94 19.81 -26.79
C THR A 291 -6.29 18.55 -26.02
N GLY A 292 -5.71 18.36 -24.82
CA GLY A 292 -5.84 17.14 -24.02
C GLY A 292 -5.16 15.91 -24.64
N LYS A 293 -4.37 16.08 -25.71
CA LYS A 293 -3.65 14.99 -26.38
C LYS A 293 -2.40 14.58 -25.61
N ALA A 294 -2.07 13.29 -25.65
CA ALA A 294 -0.84 12.79 -25.06
C ALA A 294 0.40 13.45 -25.71
N ALA A 295 1.41 13.76 -24.90
CA ALA A 295 2.69 14.27 -25.36
C ALA A 295 3.73 13.15 -25.42
N ASN A 296 4.75 13.28 -26.27
CA ASN A 296 5.87 12.33 -26.36
C ASN A 296 6.93 12.53 -25.27
N ARG A 297 6.44 12.79 -24.05
CA ARG A 297 7.21 13.11 -22.85
C ARG A 297 6.61 12.37 -21.67
N PHE A 298 7.48 12.00 -20.74
CA PHE A 298 7.09 11.32 -19.51
C PHE A 298 8.01 11.72 -18.37
N ILE A 299 7.51 11.62 -17.14
CA ILE A 299 8.30 11.82 -15.93
C ILE A 299 8.60 10.47 -15.30
N VAL A 300 9.89 10.19 -15.10
CA VAL A 300 10.38 9.09 -14.25
C VAL A 300 10.90 9.66 -12.95
N VAL A 301 10.69 8.96 -11.83
CA VAL A 301 11.26 9.36 -10.53
C VAL A 301 12.41 8.44 -10.18
N SER A 302 13.60 9.00 -10.15
CA SER A 302 14.81 8.32 -9.68
C SER A 302 14.89 8.38 -8.15
N ASN A 303 15.47 7.36 -7.54
CA ASN A 303 15.90 7.37 -6.13
C ASN A 303 17.37 7.82 -5.98
N LEU A 304 17.95 8.43 -7.02
CA LEU A 304 19.36 8.78 -7.10
C LEU A 304 19.51 10.15 -7.76
N GLU A 305 20.23 11.05 -7.10
CA GLU A 305 20.81 12.23 -7.75
C GLU A 305 22.07 11.80 -8.49
N ALA A 306 21.97 11.64 -9.80
CA ALA A 306 23.10 11.26 -10.64
C ALA A 306 24.01 12.46 -10.94
N GLU A 307 25.32 12.22 -10.99
CA GLU A 307 26.33 13.24 -11.27
C GLU A 307 26.18 13.88 -12.67
N ASP A 308 25.59 13.15 -13.62
CA ASP A 308 25.35 13.61 -15.00
C ASP A 308 24.03 14.38 -15.17
N GLY A 309 23.36 14.72 -14.06
CA GLY A 309 22.04 15.36 -14.05
C GLY A 309 20.90 14.41 -14.46
N GLY A 310 21.13 13.08 -14.43
CA GLY A 310 20.13 12.08 -14.74
C GLY A 310 20.09 11.61 -16.19
N LYS A 311 21.06 12.02 -17.04
CA LYS A 311 21.07 11.70 -18.48
C LYS A 311 21.14 10.20 -18.77
N ALA A 312 21.99 9.46 -18.05
CA ALA A 312 22.08 8.02 -18.19
C ALA A 312 20.80 7.32 -17.71
N ILE A 313 20.18 7.86 -16.65
CA ILE A 313 18.92 7.35 -16.11
C ILE A 313 17.80 7.55 -17.13
N THR A 314 17.59 8.77 -17.63
CA THR A 314 16.56 9.04 -18.63
C THR A 314 16.81 8.23 -19.89
N GLY A 315 18.02 8.23 -20.46
CA GLY A 315 18.35 7.43 -21.64
C GLY A 315 18.19 5.90 -21.46
N GLY A 316 18.37 5.38 -20.24
CA GLY A 316 18.03 4.00 -19.90
C GLY A 316 16.51 3.75 -19.94
N ASN A 317 15.74 4.60 -19.27
CA ASN A 317 14.29 4.52 -19.21
C ASN A 317 13.62 4.74 -20.58
N GLU A 318 14.16 5.65 -21.41
CA GLU A 318 13.70 5.87 -22.80
C GLU A 318 13.87 4.61 -23.65
N ARG A 319 14.98 3.88 -23.52
CA ARG A 319 15.19 2.61 -24.25
C ARG A 319 14.19 1.54 -23.81
N VAL A 320 13.93 1.44 -22.51
CA VAL A 320 12.96 0.48 -21.97
C VAL A 320 11.54 0.82 -22.44
N LEU A 321 11.14 2.08 -22.35
CA LEU A 321 9.82 2.51 -22.83
C LEU A 321 9.67 2.31 -24.33
N ASN A 322 10.70 2.66 -25.11
CA ASN A 322 10.68 2.50 -26.56
C ASN A 322 10.46 1.03 -26.95
N ALA A 323 11.12 0.07 -26.28
CA ALA A 323 10.89 -1.35 -26.53
C ALA A 323 9.42 -1.75 -26.26
N ARG A 324 8.84 -1.29 -25.14
CA ARG A 324 7.44 -1.59 -24.78
C ARG A 324 6.43 -0.96 -25.74
N LEU A 325 6.68 0.29 -26.16
CA LEU A 325 5.84 0.97 -27.13
C LEU A 325 5.98 0.36 -28.54
N ALA A 326 7.14 -0.19 -28.88
CA ALA A 326 7.32 -0.94 -30.12
C ALA A 326 6.46 -2.21 -30.14
N ASP A 327 6.43 -2.95 -29.02
CA ASP A 327 5.56 -4.14 -28.87
C ASP A 327 4.08 -3.75 -28.97
N ALA A 328 3.66 -2.71 -28.23
CA ALA A 328 2.28 -2.21 -28.30
C ALA A 328 1.91 -1.74 -29.72
N ARG A 329 2.83 -1.08 -30.42
CA ARG A 329 2.66 -0.68 -31.82
C ARG A 329 2.53 -1.88 -32.75
N PHE A 330 3.33 -2.91 -32.55
CA PHE A 330 3.24 -4.13 -33.31
C PHE A 330 1.87 -4.80 -33.13
N PHE A 331 1.38 -4.93 -31.88
CA PHE A 331 0.05 -5.48 -31.60
C PHE A 331 -1.04 -4.64 -32.26
N TRP A 332 -0.95 -3.32 -32.14
CA TRP A 332 -1.89 -2.39 -32.76
C TRP A 332 -1.95 -2.56 -34.29
N ASP A 333 -0.80 -2.53 -34.96
CA ASP A 333 -0.72 -2.66 -36.42
C ASP A 333 -1.12 -4.05 -36.90
N GLN A 334 -0.81 -5.10 -36.13
CA GLN A 334 -1.23 -6.46 -36.41
C GLN A 334 -2.74 -6.59 -36.26
N ASP A 335 -3.31 -6.00 -35.21
CA ASP A 335 -4.71 -6.17 -34.91
C ASP A 335 -5.63 -5.48 -35.91
N LEU A 336 -5.20 -4.30 -36.41
CA LEU A 336 -5.92 -3.54 -37.43
C LEU A 336 -5.97 -4.21 -38.81
N LYS A 337 -5.23 -5.30 -39.05
CA LYS A 337 -5.30 -6.07 -40.30
C LYS A 337 -6.60 -6.84 -40.44
N THR A 338 -7.24 -7.21 -39.32
CA THR A 338 -8.48 -7.97 -39.29
C THR A 338 -9.56 -7.15 -38.60
N PRO A 339 -10.61 -6.72 -39.33
CA PRO A 339 -11.76 -6.02 -38.76
C PRO A 339 -12.35 -6.75 -37.55
N LEU A 340 -12.79 -5.99 -36.54
CA LEU A 340 -13.22 -6.55 -35.25
C LEU A 340 -14.37 -7.56 -35.40
N ASN A 341 -15.30 -7.30 -36.31
CA ASN A 341 -16.45 -8.16 -36.57
C ASN A 341 -16.07 -9.52 -37.18
N LEU A 342 -14.90 -9.64 -37.81
CA LEU A 342 -14.42 -10.92 -38.37
C LEU A 342 -13.72 -11.80 -37.32
N ARG A 343 -13.43 -11.25 -36.13
CA ARG A 343 -12.76 -11.96 -35.03
C ARG A 343 -13.70 -12.73 -34.12
N THR A 344 -15.01 -12.46 -34.19
CA THR A 344 -16.02 -13.12 -33.35
C THR A 344 -15.93 -14.66 -33.35
N PRO A 345 -15.66 -15.36 -34.48
CA PRO A 345 -15.54 -16.82 -34.48
C PRO A 345 -14.38 -17.35 -33.62
N GLU A 346 -13.32 -16.57 -33.43
CA GLU A 346 -12.16 -16.99 -32.62
C GLU A 346 -12.52 -17.14 -31.13
N LEU A 347 -13.60 -16.50 -30.68
CA LEU A 347 -14.13 -16.63 -29.32
C LEU A 347 -14.60 -18.05 -28.99
N ASP A 348 -14.84 -18.90 -30.01
CA ASP A 348 -15.19 -20.30 -29.79
C ASP A 348 -14.02 -21.13 -29.23
N ALA A 349 -12.78 -20.66 -29.41
CA ALA A 349 -11.60 -21.30 -28.80
C ALA A 349 -11.41 -20.95 -27.31
N ILE A 350 -12.06 -19.90 -26.81
CA ILE A 350 -11.91 -19.45 -25.42
C ILE A 350 -12.96 -20.13 -24.55
N THR A 351 -12.54 -20.96 -23.59
CA THR A 351 -13.45 -21.55 -22.61
C THR A 351 -13.99 -20.46 -21.67
N PHE A 352 -15.30 -20.24 -21.65
CA PHE A 352 -15.95 -19.37 -20.65
C PHE A 352 -16.18 -20.12 -19.35
N HIS A 353 -16.75 -21.32 -19.44
CA HIS A 353 -17.00 -22.18 -18.29
C HIS A 353 -17.24 -23.62 -18.74
N ALA A 354 -16.69 -24.60 -18.01
CA ALA A 354 -16.74 -26.02 -18.41
C ALA A 354 -18.15 -26.56 -18.70
N LYS A 355 -19.19 -26.05 -18.02
CA LYS A 355 -20.60 -26.44 -18.24
C LYS A 355 -21.40 -25.50 -19.14
N LEU A 356 -20.87 -24.31 -19.44
CA LEU A 356 -21.58 -23.28 -20.24
C LEU A 356 -20.89 -22.99 -21.59
N GLY A 357 -19.82 -23.73 -21.88
CA GLY A 357 -19.05 -23.73 -23.11
C GLY A 357 -18.15 -22.52 -23.31
N SER A 358 -18.06 -22.07 -24.57
CA SER A 358 -17.09 -21.05 -25.02
C SER A 358 -17.57 -19.61 -24.79
N GLN A 359 -16.67 -18.64 -24.95
CA GLN A 359 -17.04 -17.23 -25.03
C GLN A 359 -17.90 -16.95 -26.26
N GLY A 360 -17.64 -17.61 -27.39
CA GLY A 360 -18.47 -17.48 -28.59
C GLY A 360 -19.91 -17.94 -28.35
N GLU A 361 -20.11 -19.06 -27.64
CA GLU A 361 -21.45 -19.51 -27.24
C GLU A 361 -22.12 -18.52 -26.27
N ARG A 362 -21.36 -17.94 -25.34
CA ARG A 362 -21.87 -16.90 -24.46
C ARG A 362 -22.31 -15.67 -25.26
N VAL A 363 -21.51 -15.20 -26.21
CA VAL A 363 -21.84 -14.06 -27.07
C VAL A 363 -23.09 -14.33 -27.90
N ARG A 364 -23.27 -15.54 -28.45
CA ARG A 364 -24.50 -15.92 -29.15
C ARG A 364 -25.74 -15.85 -28.25
N ARG A 365 -25.63 -16.30 -26.99
CA ARG A 365 -26.71 -16.15 -25.99
C ARG A 365 -26.99 -14.68 -25.66
N ILE A 366 -25.95 -13.87 -25.46
CA ILE A 366 -26.08 -12.42 -25.22
C ILE A 366 -26.77 -11.75 -26.42
N THR A 367 -26.41 -12.12 -27.64
CA THR A 367 -26.99 -11.56 -28.88
C THR A 367 -28.49 -11.85 -28.98
N SER A 368 -28.91 -13.08 -28.69
CA SER A 368 -30.34 -13.45 -28.67
C SER A 368 -31.09 -12.65 -27.61
N LEU A 369 -30.56 -12.59 -26.39
CA LEU A 369 -31.18 -11.86 -25.29
C LEU A 369 -31.24 -10.35 -25.55
N ALA A 370 -30.20 -9.76 -26.12
CA ALA A 370 -30.16 -8.35 -26.46
C ALA A 370 -31.26 -7.99 -27.47
N ARG A 371 -31.48 -8.83 -28.49
CA ARG A 371 -32.58 -8.64 -29.45
C ARG A 371 -33.95 -8.71 -28.78
N ASP A 372 -34.17 -9.71 -27.92
CA ASP A 372 -35.45 -9.92 -27.25
C ASP A 372 -35.76 -8.78 -26.26
N ILE A 373 -34.76 -8.33 -25.51
CA ILE A 373 -34.88 -7.25 -24.51
C ILE A 373 -35.07 -5.89 -25.20
N ALA A 374 -34.35 -5.62 -26.30
CA ALA A 374 -34.44 -4.36 -27.03
C ALA A 374 -35.89 -4.03 -27.44
N ALA A 375 -36.66 -5.04 -27.86
CA ALA A 375 -38.08 -4.89 -28.20
C ALA A 375 -38.97 -4.46 -27.02
N LEU A 376 -38.50 -4.64 -25.77
CA LEU A 376 -39.22 -4.27 -24.54
C LEU A 376 -38.85 -2.89 -24.01
N VAL A 377 -37.75 -2.29 -24.49
CA VAL A 377 -37.16 -1.05 -23.94
C VAL A 377 -37.02 0.07 -24.97
N ASP A 378 -37.79 0.02 -26.06
CA ASP A 378 -37.79 1.01 -27.14
C ASP A 378 -36.42 1.19 -27.84
N ALA A 379 -35.62 0.12 -27.86
CA ALA A 379 -34.35 0.04 -28.57
C ALA A 379 -34.50 -0.75 -29.87
N ASN A 380 -33.65 -0.47 -30.87
CA ASN A 380 -33.68 -1.20 -32.14
C ASN A 380 -33.14 -2.64 -31.96
N PRO A 381 -33.96 -3.69 -32.17
CA PRO A 381 -33.53 -5.07 -31.91
C PRO A 381 -32.38 -5.56 -32.80
N ASP A 382 -32.28 -5.07 -34.03
CA ASP A 382 -31.21 -5.47 -34.95
C ASP A 382 -29.89 -4.79 -34.59
N GLU A 383 -29.93 -3.53 -34.16
CA GLU A 383 -28.72 -2.80 -33.77
C GLU A 383 -28.19 -3.28 -32.40
N ALA A 384 -29.08 -3.61 -31.46
CA ALA A 384 -28.71 -4.25 -30.20
C ALA A 384 -28.06 -5.64 -30.44
N ALA A 385 -28.61 -6.42 -31.37
CA ALA A 385 -28.02 -7.69 -31.76
C ALA A 385 -26.65 -7.52 -32.43
N GLU A 386 -26.50 -6.52 -33.31
CA GLU A 386 -25.22 -6.22 -33.97
C GLU A 386 -24.13 -5.84 -32.95
N ALA A 387 -24.45 -4.97 -31.99
CA ALA A 387 -23.53 -4.61 -30.90
C ALA A 387 -23.14 -5.83 -30.05
N ALA A 388 -24.14 -6.62 -29.65
CA ALA A 388 -23.92 -7.83 -28.86
C ALA A 388 -23.07 -8.88 -29.58
N ALA A 389 -23.18 -9.00 -30.90
CA ALA A 389 -22.44 -10.00 -31.68
C ALA A 389 -20.92 -9.74 -31.71
N ILE A 390 -20.49 -8.50 -31.49
CA ILE A 390 -19.07 -8.11 -31.53
C ILE A 390 -18.53 -7.63 -30.18
N CYS A 391 -19.37 -7.60 -29.13
CA CYS A 391 -19.06 -6.93 -27.87
C CYS A 391 -17.82 -7.50 -27.16
N LYS A 392 -17.45 -8.76 -27.41
CA LYS A 392 -16.29 -9.41 -26.81
C LYS A 392 -15.19 -9.79 -27.80
N SER A 393 -15.31 -9.34 -29.05
CA SER A 393 -14.35 -9.71 -30.11
C SER A 393 -12.97 -9.09 -29.90
N ASP A 394 -12.83 -8.14 -28.98
CA ASP A 394 -11.56 -7.60 -28.54
C ASP A 394 -10.76 -8.57 -27.67
N LEU A 395 -11.39 -9.53 -27.00
CA LEU A 395 -10.72 -10.53 -26.15
C LEU A 395 -9.72 -11.43 -26.91
N VAL A 396 -9.83 -11.52 -28.23
CA VAL A 396 -8.95 -12.28 -29.12
C VAL A 396 -7.94 -11.38 -29.85
N THR A 397 -7.86 -10.10 -29.47
CA THR A 397 -6.84 -9.18 -30.01
C THR A 397 -5.55 -9.30 -29.21
N GLU A 398 -4.41 -9.17 -29.89
CA GLU A 398 -3.10 -9.17 -29.24
C GLU A 398 -3.00 -8.00 -28.25
N MET A 399 -3.58 -6.85 -28.59
CA MET A 399 -3.64 -5.67 -27.75
C MET A 399 -4.35 -5.93 -26.40
N VAL A 400 -5.50 -6.60 -26.38
CA VAL A 400 -6.17 -6.95 -25.11
C VAL A 400 -5.44 -8.11 -24.41
N GLY A 401 -4.76 -8.98 -25.15
CA GLY A 401 -3.87 -9.98 -24.57
C GLY A 401 -2.78 -9.36 -23.70
N GLU A 402 -2.11 -8.31 -24.20
CA GLU A 402 -1.07 -7.57 -23.47
C GLU A 402 -1.65 -6.57 -22.45
N PHE A 403 -2.77 -5.92 -22.78
CA PHE A 403 -3.45 -4.92 -21.94
C PHE A 403 -4.89 -5.33 -21.58
N PRO A 404 -5.11 -6.35 -20.73
CA PRO A 404 -6.46 -6.85 -20.42
C PRO A 404 -7.40 -5.83 -19.79
N ASP A 405 -6.86 -4.82 -19.10
CA ASP A 405 -7.64 -3.74 -18.51
C ASP A 405 -8.21 -2.75 -19.53
N LEU A 406 -7.76 -2.81 -20.78
CA LEU A 406 -8.26 -1.97 -21.87
C LEU A 406 -9.34 -2.67 -22.71
N GLN A 407 -9.81 -3.86 -22.29
CA GLN A 407 -10.99 -4.49 -22.90
C GLN A 407 -12.20 -3.55 -22.87
N GLY A 408 -13.11 -3.71 -23.83
CA GLY A 408 -14.21 -2.80 -24.10
C GLY A 408 -13.74 -1.55 -24.85
N LEU A 409 -12.78 -0.81 -24.29
CA LEU A 409 -12.23 0.40 -24.92
C LEU A 409 -11.54 0.08 -26.24
N ILE A 410 -10.65 -0.92 -26.25
CA ILE A 410 -9.99 -1.37 -27.48
C ILE A 410 -11.02 -1.92 -28.47
N GLY A 411 -12.03 -2.65 -27.97
CA GLY A 411 -13.18 -3.09 -28.77
C GLY A 411 -13.89 -1.93 -29.48
N ARG A 412 -14.27 -0.86 -28.77
CA ARG A 412 -14.87 0.32 -29.39
C ARG A 412 -13.96 0.93 -30.46
N ILE A 413 -12.70 1.15 -30.12
CA ILE A 413 -11.75 1.80 -31.03
C ILE A 413 -11.56 0.96 -32.31
N TYR A 414 -11.44 -0.37 -32.20
CA TYR A 414 -11.34 -1.25 -33.37
C TYR A 414 -12.64 -1.36 -34.15
N ALA A 415 -13.80 -1.30 -33.49
CA ALA A 415 -15.10 -1.23 -34.16
C ALA A 415 -15.21 0.06 -34.99
N GLU A 416 -14.84 1.22 -34.42
CA GLU A 416 -14.80 2.50 -35.14
C GLU A 416 -13.86 2.46 -36.35
N LYS A 417 -12.66 1.87 -36.19
CA LYS A 417 -11.69 1.66 -37.29
C LYS A 417 -12.19 0.68 -38.36
N SER A 418 -13.11 -0.21 -37.99
CA SER A 418 -13.79 -1.15 -38.90
C SER A 418 -15.06 -0.56 -39.53
N CYS A 419 -15.30 0.75 -39.41
CA CYS A 419 -16.47 1.46 -39.92
C CYS A 419 -17.82 0.98 -39.35
N VAL A 420 -17.82 0.39 -38.15
CA VAL A 420 -19.04 0.09 -37.40
C VAL A 420 -19.71 1.41 -36.96
N LYS A 421 -21.05 1.44 -36.88
CA LYS A 421 -21.79 2.63 -36.45
C LYS A 421 -21.30 3.10 -35.06
N PRO A 422 -21.09 4.41 -34.83
CA PRO A 422 -20.49 4.90 -33.58
C PRO A 422 -21.20 4.45 -32.29
N PHE A 423 -22.53 4.40 -32.28
CA PHE A 423 -23.28 3.97 -31.08
C PHE A 423 -23.16 2.45 -30.84
N ILE A 424 -23.02 1.63 -31.88
CA ILE A 424 -22.74 0.20 -31.77
C ILE A 424 -21.33 0.01 -31.18
N ALA A 425 -20.34 0.75 -31.70
CA ALA A 425 -18.99 0.72 -31.16
C ALA A 425 -18.97 1.17 -29.69
N LYS A 426 -19.76 2.19 -29.32
CA LYS A 426 -19.90 2.62 -27.93
C LYS A 426 -20.50 1.53 -27.04
N ALA A 427 -21.54 0.83 -27.51
CA ALA A 427 -22.11 -0.31 -26.79
C ALA A 427 -21.11 -1.45 -26.56
N VAL A 428 -20.13 -1.65 -27.47
CA VAL A 428 -19.01 -2.59 -27.26
C VAL A 428 -18.16 -2.21 -26.06
N GLU A 429 -17.93 -0.94 -25.78
CA GLU A 429 -17.26 -0.53 -24.54
C GLU A 429 -18.20 -0.63 -23.33
N ASP A 430 -19.40 -0.05 -23.45
CA ASP A 430 -20.31 0.16 -22.34
C ASP A 430 -20.94 -1.12 -21.79
N HIS A 431 -20.98 -2.23 -22.53
CA HIS A 431 -21.52 -3.50 -22.01
C HIS A 431 -20.70 -4.10 -20.84
N TYR A 432 -19.49 -3.61 -20.60
CA TYR A 432 -18.70 -3.98 -19.41
C TYR A 432 -19.14 -3.22 -18.16
N LYS A 433 -19.94 -2.17 -18.29
CA LYS A 433 -20.38 -1.32 -17.20
C LYS A 433 -21.73 -1.77 -16.61
N PRO A 434 -21.97 -1.54 -15.31
CA PRO A 434 -20.98 -1.05 -14.33
C PRO A 434 -20.04 -2.17 -13.88
N GLN A 435 -18.74 -1.88 -13.75
CA GLN A 435 -17.76 -2.82 -13.17
C GLN A 435 -17.82 -2.88 -11.64
N GLY A 436 -18.49 -1.92 -10.99
CA GLY A 436 -18.67 -1.87 -9.55
C GLY A 436 -19.66 -0.79 -9.10
N PRO A 437 -19.92 -0.65 -7.79
CA PRO A 437 -20.97 0.23 -7.26
C PRO A 437 -20.77 1.74 -7.53
N ALA A 438 -19.54 2.15 -7.87
CA ALA A 438 -19.19 3.54 -8.15
C ALA A 438 -19.01 3.83 -9.64
N ASP A 439 -19.23 2.83 -10.51
CA ASP A 439 -19.10 2.98 -11.96
C ASP A 439 -20.40 3.52 -12.56
N GLU A 440 -20.27 4.21 -13.69
CA GLU A 440 -21.42 4.76 -14.40
C GLU A 440 -22.22 3.64 -15.07
N VAL A 441 -23.54 3.81 -15.14
CA VAL A 441 -24.40 2.91 -15.91
C VAL A 441 -24.54 3.43 -17.36
N PRO A 442 -24.62 2.53 -18.36
CA PRO A 442 -24.93 2.95 -19.72
C PRO A 442 -26.29 3.66 -19.78
N ASN A 443 -26.36 4.77 -20.52
CA ASN A 443 -27.57 5.60 -20.64
C ASN A 443 -28.19 5.59 -22.04
N ASP A 444 -27.49 5.04 -23.03
CA ASP A 444 -28.03 4.92 -24.40
C ASP A 444 -28.95 3.68 -24.46
N PRO A 445 -30.15 3.80 -25.07
CA PRO A 445 -31.15 2.73 -25.13
C PRO A 445 -30.72 1.50 -25.94
#